data_AF-A0A917Q8X6-F1
#
_entry.id   AF-A0A917Q8X6-F1
#
_cell.length_a   1.000
_cell.length_b   1.000
_cell.length_c   1.000
_cell.angle_alpha   90.00
_cell.angle_beta   90.00
_cell.angle_gamma   90.00
#
_symmetry.space_group_name_H-M   'P 1'
#
loop_
_entity.id
_entity.type
_entity.pdbx_description
1 polymer ?
#
loop_
_entity_poly.entity_id
_entity_poly.type
_entity_poly.pdbx_seq_one_letter_code
_entity_poly.pdbx_strand_id
1 'polypeptide(L)'
;MLLLIIGAPLLVLAMGVAVFAMRNERQQRMRAELAVRERATYEQVVTALAQTTLPNITEAVRQHEVPSVLIDLPGELAQTAFGQSVRWIASTYAEDLRAIADDTRATVERYAEQRRQADVAAAVESVRAELAASTQQARAEVAATAEQARIDAATAAEGARAELSAASRAATSAAVRSFGTSLVSLGTDLGQTLSSALREHRDDAVYETLSRLDHTVQQMIRQAQSYVIVSGGLPGRRWPQQSLTDVVGGATGRVRDFVRVRSAQCDRVVISRARSNRSCTPSLPCSTTRCATRRRRRSWKLVSKKAITASR
;
A
#
# COMPACT_ATOMS: atom_id res chain seq x y z
N MET A 1 134.05 66.64 -5.73
CA MET A 1 133.75 66.63 -4.28
C MET A 1 132.32 67.10 -3.97
N LEU A 2 131.78 68.15 -4.62
CA LEU A 2 130.42 68.67 -4.37
C LEU A 2 129.26 67.76 -4.85
N LEU A 3 129.45 67.01 -5.94
CA LEU A 3 128.45 66.11 -6.55
C LEU A 3 128.14 64.86 -5.69
N LEU A 4 129.10 64.44 -4.86
CA LEU A 4 129.00 63.28 -3.97
C LEU A 4 128.28 63.64 -2.65
N ILE A 5 128.41 64.90 -2.20
CA ILE A 5 127.79 65.40 -0.95
C ILE A 5 126.29 65.64 -1.12
N ILE A 6 125.82 66.00 -2.32
CA ILE A 6 124.40 66.25 -2.62
C ILE A 6 123.70 65.00 -3.19
N GLY A 7 124.42 64.17 -3.97
CA GLY A 7 123.84 62.95 -4.57
C GLY A 7 123.46 61.87 -3.56
N ALA A 8 124.25 61.69 -2.51
CA ALA A 8 123.99 60.70 -1.46
C ALA A 8 122.68 60.97 -0.65
N PRO A 9 122.42 62.18 -0.13
CA PRO A 9 121.17 62.47 0.58
C PRO A 9 119.93 62.42 -0.33
N LEU A 10 120.05 62.81 -1.61
CA LEU A 10 118.96 62.68 -2.58
C LEU A 10 118.59 61.21 -2.85
N LEU A 11 119.58 60.33 -2.97
CA LEU A 11 119.35 58.89 -3.12
C LEU A 11 118.71 58.28 -1.87
N VAL A 12 119.17 58.65 -0.67
CA VAL A 12 118.58 58.16 0.58
C VAL A 12 117.14 58.67 0.75
N LEU A 13 116.85 59.91 0.37
CA LEU A 13 115.49 60.47 0.38
C LEU A 13 114.60 59.75 -0.65
N ALA A 14 115.08 59.52 -1.87
CA ALA A 14 114.35 58.76 -2.88
C ALA A 14 114.07 57.31 -2.45
N MET A 15 115.05 56.65 -1.83
CA MET A 15 114.88 55.30 -1.27
C MET A 15 113.93 55.29 -0.08
N GLY A 16 113.96 56.32 0.76
CA GLY A 16 113.03 56.51 1.89
C GLY A 16 111.58 56.73 1.43
N VAL A 17 111.36 57.57 0.41
CA VAL A 17 110.05 57.80 -0.21
C VAL A 17 109.54 56.53 -0.88
N ALA A 18 110.39 55.77 -1.57
CA ALA A 18 110.02 54.48 -2.17
C ALA A 18 109.62 53.44 -1.11
N VAL A 19 110.35 53.35 0.01
CA VAL A 19 110.00 52.45 1.13
C VAL A 19 108.72 52.90 1.84
N PHE A 20 108.51 54.21 2.01
CA PHE A 20 107.28 54.75 2.60
C PHE A 20 106.06 54.50 1.70
N ALA A 21 106.18 54.72 0.38
CA ALA A 21 105.14 54.42 -0.60
C ALA A 21 104.81 52.92 -0.63
N MET A 22 105.83 52.05 -0.65
CA MET A 22 105.63 50.59 -0.56
C MET A 22 104.96 50.16 0.76
N ARG A 23 105.32 50.77 1.90
CA ARG A 23 104.64 50.50 3.18
C ARG A 23 103.19 50.97 3.17
N ASN A 24 102.91 52.14 2.61
CA ASN A 24 101.55 52.67 2.52
C ASN A 24 100.68 51.80 1.60
N GLU A 25 101.21 51.39 0.44
CA GLU A 25 100.51 50.49 -0.48
C GLU A 25 100.27 49.11 0.14
N ARG A 26 101.25 48.55 0.87
CA ARG A 26 101.06 47.30 1.63
C ARG A 26 100.00 47.45 2.73
N GLN A 27 99.96 48.57 3.44
CA GLN A 27 98.92 48.83 4.45
C GLN A 27 97.53 48.99 3.81
N GLN A 28 97.43 49.68 2.67
CA GLN A 28 96.18 49.82 1.93
C GLN A 28 95.69 48.48 1.38
N ARG A 29 96.58 47.66 0.81
CA ARG A 29 96.26 46.31 0.35
C ARG A 29 95.80 45.41 1.51
N MET A 30 96.48 45.45 2.66
CA MET A 30 96.04 44.71 3.84
C MET A 30 94.67 45.18 4.35
N ARG A 31 94.39 46.49 4.39
CA ARG A 31 93.06 47.00 4.77
C ARG A 31 91.97 46.62 3.76
N ALA A 32 92.28 46.65 2.48
CA ALA A 32 91.37 46.22 1.41
C ALA A 32 91.08 44.72 1.50
N GLU A 33 92.11 43.89 1.72
CA GLU A 33 91.95 42.44 1.90
C GLU A 33 91.13 42.10 3.15
N LEU A 34 91.31 42.84 4.26
CA LEU A 34 90.50 42.68 5.47
C LEU A 34 89.03 43.04 5.20
N ALA A 35 88.76 44.18 4.56
CA ALA A 35 87.40 44.60 4.22
C ALA A 35 86.70 43.63 3.25
N VAL A 36 87.44 43.06 2.28
CA VAL A 36 86.90 42.05 1.35
C VAL A 36 86.55 40.75 2.08
N ARG A 37 87.39 40.31 3.03
CA ARG A 37 87.10 39.11 3.84
C ARG A 37 85.88 39.32 4.73
N GLU A 38 85.79 40.48 5.39
CA GLU A 38 84.65 40.81 6.25
C GLU A 38 83.33 40.82 5.46
N ARG A 39 83.33 41.46 4.28
CA ARG A 39 82.20 41.44 3.35
C ARG A 39 81.82 40.02 2.92
N ALA A 40 82.80 39.19 2.56
CA ALA A 40 82.56 37.81 2.17
C ALA A 40 81.90 37.00 3.32
N THR A 41 82.27 37.26 4.58
CA THR A 41 81.63 36.61 5.73
C THR A 41 80.18 37.06 5.90
N TYR A 42 79.86 38.36 5.77
CA TYR A 42 78.47 38.83 5.80
C TYR A 42 77.62 38.24 4.66
N GLU A 43 78.15 38.19 3.44
CA GLU A 43 77.49 37.60 2.27
C GLU A 43 77.22 36.10 2.46
N GLN A 44 78.17 35.36 3.06
CA GLN A 44 77.98 33.94 3.39
C GLN A 44 76.87 33.72 4.41
N VAL A 45 76.78 34.55 5.46
CA VAL A 45 75.72 34.44 6.48
C VAL A 45 74.33 34.70 5.87
N VAL A 46 74.19 35.74 5.04
CA VAL A 46 72.91 36.02 4.35
C VAL A 46 72.54 34.89 3.40
N THR A 47 73.53 34.35 2.66
CA THR A 47 73.30 33.23 1.75
C THR A 47 72.86 31.98 2.51
N ALA A 48 73.52 31.65 3.63
CA ALA A 48 73.16 30.52 4.48
C ALA A 48 71.77 30.69 5.12
N LEU A 49 71.43 31.89 5.58
CA LEU A 49 70.08 32.21 6.09
C LEU A 49 69.03 31.92 5.01
N ALA A 50 69.23 32.45 3.80
CA ALA A 50 68.26 32.35 2.70
C ALA A 50 68.15 30.94 2.11
N GLN A 51 69.27 30.23 1.94
CA GLN A 51 69.30 28.93 1.25
C GLN A 51 69.14 27.74 2.19
N THR A 52 69.40 27.90 3.49
CA THR A 52 69.41 26.78 4.44
C THR A 52 68.45 27.04 5.59
N THR A 53 68.61 28.14 6.32
CA THR A 53 67.83 28.35 7.55
C THR A 53 66.34 28.58 7.28
N LEU A 54 65.97 29.50 6.38
CA LEU A 54 64.55 29.78 6.10
C LEU A 54 63.81 28.56 5.49
N PRO A 55 64.39 27.81 4.52
CA PRO A 55 63.79 26.57 4.04
C PRO A 55 63.65 25.51 5.14
N ASN A 56 64.64 25.34 6.01
CA ASN A 56 64.55 24.41 7.13
C ASN A 56 63.46 24.81 8.13
N ILE A 57 63.29 26.10 8.42
CA ILE A 57 62.19 26.60 9.24
C ILE A 57 60.85 26.30 8.57
N THR A 58 60.75 26.53 7.26
CA THR A 58 59.53 26.29 6.48
C THR A 58 59.13 24.81 6.52
N GLU A 59 60.09 23.92 6.31
CA GLU A 59 59.85 22.48 6.33
C GLU A 59 59.55 21.97 7.74
N ALA A 60 60.23 22.49 8.78
CA ALA A 60 59.92 22.15 10.17
C ALA A 60 58.49 22.55 10.54
N VAL A 61 58.03 23.75 10.17
CA VAL A 61 56.63 24.17 10.39
C VAL A 61 55.66 23.30 9.61
N ARG A 62 55.99 22.94 8.36
CA ARG A 62 55.18 22.01 7.56
C ARG A 62 55.06 20.64 8.21
N GLN A 63 56.12 20.16 8.84
CA GLN A 63 56.15 18.89 9.58
C GLN A 63 55.59 18.99 11.00
N HIS A 64 55.12 20.18 11.41
CA HIS A 64 54.60 20.47 12.75
C HIS A 64 55.65 20.29 13.87
N GLU A 65 56.93 20.47 13.54
CA GLU A 65 58.03 20.47 14.50
C GLU A 65 58.34 21.90 14.98
N VAL A 66 59.05 22.02 16.10
CA VAL A 66 59.55 23.30 16.60
C VAL A 66 60.84 23.62 15.83
N PRO A 67 60.85 24.53 14.83
CA PRO A 67 62.09 24.93 14.18
C PRO A 67 63.15 25.35 15.19
N SER A 68 64.30 24.69 15.11
CA SER A 68 65.50 25.14 15.79
C SER A 68 66.06 26.33 15.01
N VAL A 69 65.89 27.53 15.55
CA VAL A 69 66.49 28.76 15.01
C VAL A 69 67.96 28.81 15.46
N LEU A 70 68.71 27.74 15.18
CA LEU A 70 70.15 27.69 15.44
C LEU A 70 70.87 28.11 14.16
N ILE A 71 71.18 29.39 14.05
CA ILE A 71 72.05 29.90 13.00
C ILE A 71 73.47 29.74 13.49
N ASP A 72 74.27 28.93 12.81
CA ASP A 72 75.70 28.79 13.07
C ASP A 72 76.42 30.05 12.59
N LEU A 73 76.49 31.07 13.46
CA LEU A 73 77.21 32.30 13.21
C LEU A 73 78.65 32.18 13.74
N PRO A 74 79.68 32.58 12.97
CA PRO A 74 81.03 32.75 13.49
C PRO A 74 81.00 33.64 14.73
N GLY A 75 81.72 33.25 15.80
CA GLY A 75 81.61 33.86 17.13
C GLY A 75 81.86 35.38 17.15
N GLU A 76 82.65 35.90 16.22
CA GLU A 76 82.90 37.34 16.05
C GLU A 76 81.66 38.10 15.56
N LEU A 77 80.84 37.50 14.68
CA LEU A 77 79.62 38.11 14.15
C LEU A 77 78.40 37.91 15.05
N ALA A 78 78.41 36.86 15.87
CA ALA A 78 77.28 36.53 16.75
C ALA A 78 76.97 37.63 17.78
N GLN A 79 77.94 38.44 18.20
CA GLN A 79 77.73 39.54 19.14
C GLN A 79 77.52 40.90 18.47
N THR A 80 77.61 40.98 17.14
CA THR A 80 77.41 42.22 16.39
C THR A 80 75.92 42.55 16.20
N ALA A 81 75.63 43.81 15.91
CA ALA A 81 74.28 44.26 15.56
C ALA A 81 73.71 43.47 14.37
N PHE A 82 74.54 43.16 13.36
CA PHE A 82 74.13 42.35 12.21
C PHE A 82 73.69 40.94 12.60
N GLY A 83 74.49 40.24 13.43
CA GLY A 83 74.14 38.89 13.90
C GLY A 83 72.88 38.87 14.76
N GLN A 84 72.62 39.94 15.53
CA GLN A 84 71.36 40.13 16.25
C GLN A 84 70.18 40.33 15.30
N SER A 85 70.31 41.18 14.27
CA SER A 85 69.27 41.41 13.26
C SER A 85 68.93 40.13 12.49
N VAL A 86 69.93 39.34 12.09
CA VAL A 86 69.71 38.08 11.37
C VAL A 86 68.97 37.05 12.23
N ARG A 87 69.33 36.91 13.51
CA ARG A 87 68.59 36.04 14.43
C ARG A 87 67.16 36.52 14.66
N TRP A 88 66.97 37.83 14.82
CA TRP A 88 65.65 38.43 14.98
C TRP A 88 64.76 38.20 13.75
N ILE A 89 65.29 38.35 12.54
CA ILE A 89 64.55 38.04 11.30
C ILE A 89 64.14 36.56 11.28
N ALA A 90 65.06 35.65 11.59
CA ALA A 90 64.78 34.22 11.55
C ALA A 90 63.78 33.77 12.63
N SER A 91 63.86 34.33 13.84
CA SER A 91 62.89 34.03 14.91
C SER A 91 61.51 34.60 14.57
N THR A 92 61.44 35.85 14.09
CA THR A 92 60.19 36.48 13.67
C THR A 92 59.55 35.71 12.52
N TYR A 93 60.33 35.32 11.52
CA TYR A 93 59.84 34.48 10.41
C TYR A 93 59.30 33.12 10.89
N ALA A 94 60.00 32.48 11.82
CA ALA A 94 59.54 31.21 12.40
C ALA A 94 58.24 31.37 13.21
N GLU A 95 58.12 32.46 13.98
CA GLU A 95 56.91 32.78 14.74
C GLU A 95 55.72 33.09 13.82
N ASP A 96 55.93 33.94 12.81
CA ASP A 96 54.88 34.32 11.85
C ASP A 96 54.40 33.10 11.04
N LEU A 97 55.32 32.26 10.56
CA LEU A 97 54.95 31.05 9.84
C LEU A 97 54.16 30.07 10.72
N ARG A 98 54.54 29.89 11.98
CA ARG A 98 53.77 29.06 12.92
C ARG A 98 52.39 29.64 13.17
N ALA A 99 52.29 30.94 13.41
CA ALA A 99 51.01 31.60 13.63
C ALA A 99 50.06 31.42 12.43
N ILE A 100 50.57 31.59 11.20
CA ILE A 100 49.79 31.35 9.97
C ILE A 100 49.42 29.87 9.83
N ALA A 101 50.34 28.94 10.11
CA ALA A 101 50.08 27.51 10.02
C ALA A 101 48.99 27.07 11.03
N ASP A 102 49.06 27.55 12.26
CA ASP A 102 48.09 27.26 13.32
C ASP A 102 46.71 27.86 13.00
N ASP A 103 46.66 29.10 12.52
CA ASP A 103 45.40 29.73 12.10
C ASP A 103 44.77 29.02 10.90
N THR A 104 45.59 28.66 9.91
CA THR A 104 45.14 27.88 8.74
C THR A 104 44.59 26.53 9.18
N ARG A 105 45.29 25.82 10.07
CA ARG A 105 44.85 24.53 10.61
C ARG A 105 43.54 24.66 11.37
N ALA A 106 43.43 25.61 12.30
CA ALA A 106 42.21 25.85 13.06
C ALA A 106 41.03 26.17 12.14
N THR A 107 41.28 26.92 11.07
CA THR A 107 40.28 27.25 10.06
C THR A 107 39.85 26.02 9.26
N VAL A 108 40.79 25.19 8.79
CA VAL A 108 40.49 23.93 8.09
C VAL A 108 39.70 22.97 8.99
N GLU A 109 40.09 22.82 10.26
CA GLU A 109 39.41 21.97 11.23
C GLU A 109 37.96 22.43 11.45
N ARG A 110 37.72 23.75 11.61
CA ARG A 110 36.37 24.32 11.74
C ARG A 110 35.52 24.07 10.50
N TYR A 111 36.08 24.28 9.30
CA TYR A 111 35.34 24.03 8.05
C TYR A 111 35.04 22.54 7.85
N ALA A 112 35.98 21.66 8.17
CA ALA A 112 35.78 20.22 8.11
C ALA A 112 34.67 19.77 9.07
N GLU A 113 34.65 20.30 10.30
CA GLU A 113 33.62 19.99 11.28
C GLU A 113 32.24 20.54 10.86
N GLN A 114 32.18 21.79 10.38
CA GLN A 114 30.94 22.36 9.84
C GLN A 114 30.41 21.55 8.67
N ARG A 115 31.30 21.09 7.77
CA ARG A 115 30.91 20.25 6.64
C ARG A 115 30.36 18.91 7.12
N ARG A 116 31.04 18.26 8.05
CA ARG A 116 30.59 17.00 8.67
C ARG A 116 29.23 17.17 9.34
N GLN A 117 29.02 18.26 10.07
CA GLN A 117 27.72 18.56 10.70
C GLN A 117 26.62 18.78 9.67
N ALA A 118 26.91 19.50 8.58
CA ALA A 118 25.96 19.71 7.49
C ALA A 118 25.59 18.40 6.78
N ASP A 119 26.57 17.54 6.51
CA ASP A 119 26.36 16.23 5.87
C ASP A 119 25.54 15.30 6.79
N VAL A 120 25.83 15.30 8.10
CA VAL A 120 25.02 14.56 9.09
C VAL A 120 23.60 15.10 9.18
N ALA A 121 23.42 16.42 9.21
CA ALA A 121 22.09 17.04 9.26
C ALA A 121 21.26 16.69 8.01
N ALA A 122 21.89 16.72 6.82
CA ALA A 122 21.25 16.33 5.57
C ALA A 122 20.84 14.84 5.58
N ALA A 123 21.71 13.95 6.05
CA ALA A 123 21.42 12.52 6.17
C ALA A 123 20.30 12.23 7.19
N VAL A 124 20.28 12.94 8.32
CA VAL A 124 19.19 12.80 9.30
C VAL A 124 17.86 13.24 8.70
N GLU A 125 17.84 14.32 7.92
CA GLU A 125 16.61 14.81 7.30
C GLU A 125 16.10 13.87 6.20
N SER A 126 16.99 13.28 5.40
CA SER A 126 16.59 12.27 4.41
C SER A 126 15.97 11.04 5.07
N VAL A 127 16.59 10.53 6.15
CA VAL A 127 16.05 9.39 6.92
C VAL A 127 14.71 9.73 7.56
N ARG A 128 14.54 10.95 8.08
CA ARG A 128 13.24 11.41 8.62
C ARG A 128 12.16 11.47 7.56
N ALA A 129 12.48 11.98 6.37
CA ALA A 129 11.55 12.04 5.25
C ALA A 129 11.14 10.63 4.78
N GLU A 130 12.09 9.70 4.67
CA GLU A 130 11.83 8.30 4.33
C GLU A 130 10.95 7.62 5.38
N LEU A 131 11.23 7.83 6.67
CA LEU A 131 10.40 7.29 7.76
C LEU A 131 8.98 7.88 7.74
N ALA A 132 8.84 9.19 7.50
CA ALA A 132 7.55 9.84 7.37
C ALA A 132 6.75 9.27 6.20
N ALA A 133 7.38 9.07 5.04
CA ALA A 133 6.75 8.46 3.87
C ALA A 133 6.34 6.99 4.14
N SER A 134 7.24 6.19 4.72
CA SER A 134 6.96 4.79 5.06
C SER A 134 5.82 4.66 6.07
N THR A 135 5.79 5.50 7.11
CA THR A 135 4.70 5.49 8.10
C THR A 135 3.37 5.96 7.50
N GLN A 136 3.38 6.93 6.59
CA GLN A 136 2.17 7.34 5.87
C GLN A 136 1.64 6.22 4.97
N GLN A 137 2.52 5.51 4.27
CA GLN A 137 2.15 4.36 3.46
C GLN A 137 1.54 3.25 4.32
N ALA A 138 2.20 2.86 5.42
CA ALA A 138 1.68 1.84 6.34
C ALA A 138 0.30 2.22 6.91
N ARG A 139 0.09 3.50 7.24
CA ARG A 139 -1.23 4.00 7.69
C ARG A 139 -2.30 3.90 6.59
N ALA A 140 -1.95 4.22 5.35
CA ALA A 140 -2.88 4.11 4.23
C ALA A 140 -3.28 2.65 3.96
N GLU A 141 -2.32 1.71 4.05
CA GLU A 141 -2.58 0.28 3.91
C GLU A 141 -3.48 -0.26 5.03
N VAL A 142 -3.23 0.14 6.29
CA VAL A 142 -4.09 -0.22 7.43
C VAL A 142 -5.51 0.37 7.27
N ALA A 143 -5.62 1.61 6.80
CA ALA A 143 -6.93 2.22 6.56
C ALA A 143 -7.71 1.51 5.44
N ALA A 144 -7.04 1.14 4.35
CA ALA A 144 -7.64 0.42 3.23
C ALA A 144 -8.12 -0.98 3.64
N THR A 145 -7.29 -1.71 4.39
CA THR A 145 -7.66 -3.05 4.90
C THR A 145 -8.81 -2.98 5.90
N ALA A 146 -8.82 -1.97 6.78
CA ALA A 146 -9.93 -1.76 7.72
C ALA A 146 -11.24 -1.44 6.99
N GLU A 147 -11.20 -0.64 5.92
CA GLU A 147 -12.39 -0.33 5.15
C GLU A 147 -12.92 -1.55 4.39
N GLN A 148 -12.03 -2.33 3.76
CA GLN A 148 -12.42 -3.57 3.11
C GLN A 148 -13.07 -4.54 4.11
N ALA A 149 -12.49 -4.70 5.31
CA ALA A 149 -13.05 -5.55 6.35
C ALA A 149 -14.44 -5.09 6.82
N ARG A 150 -14.72 -3.78 6.82
CA ARG A 150 -16.06 -3.24 7.13
C ARG A 150 -17.08 -3.59 6.05
N ILE A 151 -16.70 -3.46 4.78
CA ILE A 151 -17.56 -3.81 3.64
C ILE A 151 -17.86 -5.32 3.67
N ASP A 152 -16.85 -6.15 3.89
CA ASP A 152 -17.00 -7.60 3.98
C ASP A 152 -17.89 -8.01 5.16
N ALA A 153 -17.71 -7.36 6.33
CA ALA A 153 -18.57 -7.60 7.48
C ALA A 153 -20.03 -7.16 7.23
N ALA A 154 -20.25 -6.02 6.57
CA ALA A 154 -21.58 -5.55 6.23
C ALA A 154 -22.29 -6.49 5.25
N THR A 155 -21.60 -6.92 4.20
CA THR A 155 -22.15 -7.86 3.20
C THR A 155 -22.43 -9.23 3.83
N ALA A 156 -21.54 -9.74 4.68
CA ALA A 156 -21.77 -10.98 5.43
C ALA A 156 -22.98 -10.86 6.37
N ALA A 157 -23.14 -9.74 7.06
CA ALA A 157 -24.29 -9.49 7.95
C ALA A 157 -25.61 -9.41 7.17
N GLU A 158 -25.62 -8.76 6.00
CA GLU A 158 -26.78 -8.74 5.11
C GLU A 158 -27.14 -10.13 4.57
N GLY A 159 -26.13 -10.90 4.15
CA GLY A 159 -26.29 -12.29 3.73
C GLY A 159 -26.91 -13.16 4.84
N ALA A 160 -26.35 -13.09 6.04
CA ALA A 160 -26.87 -13.84 7.20
C ALA A 160 -28.32 -13.47 7.55
N ARG A 161 -28.68 -12.17 7.48
CA ARG A 161 -30.07 -11.72 7.69
C ARG A 161 -31.02 -12.23 6.61
N ALA A 162 -30.58 -12.21 5.36
CA ALA A 162 -31.38 -12.71 4.24
C ALA A 162 -31.63 -14.23 4.36
N GLU A 163 -30.59 -14.99 4.70
CA GLU A 163 -30.70 -16.43 4.96
C GLU A 163 -31.62 -16.74 6.13
N LEU A 164 -31.49 -16.03 7.25
CA LEU A 164 -32.35 -16.22 8.41
C LEU A 164 -33.82 -15.90 8.09
N SER A 165 -34.08 -14.83 7.33
CA SER A 165 -35.43 -14.48 6.89
C SER A 165 -36.01 -15.53 5.95
N ALA A 166 -35.21 -16.03 5.00
CA ALA A 166 -35.62 -17.09 4.08
C ALA A 166 -35.92 -18.40 4.83
N ALA A 167 -35.04 -18.81 5.75
CA ALA A 167 -35.22 -19.98 6.60
C ALA A 167 -36.48 -19.87 7.48
N SER A 168 -36.71 -18.70 8.09
CA SER A 168 -37.91 -18.44 8.90
C SER A 168 -39.19 -18.56 8.06
N ARG A 169 -39.23 -17.92 6.88
CA ARG A 169 -40.38 -18.02 5.96
C ARG A 169 -40.62 -19.45 5.49
N ALA A 170 -39.56 -20.19 5.19
CA ALA A 170 -39.64 -21.59 4.79
C ALA A 170 -40.19 -22.46 5.93
N ALA A 171 -39.71 -22.27 7.16
CA ALA A 171 -40.18 -22.97 8.35
C ALA A 171 -41.66 -22.66 8.65
N THR A 172 -42.05 -21.38 8.64
CA THR A 172 -43.46 -20.98 8.81
C THR A 172 -44.36 -21.58 7.73
N SER A 173 -43.92 -21.54 6.48
CA SER A 173 -44.68 -22.15 5.37
C SER A 173 -44.82 -23.66 5.56
N ALA A 174 -43.76 -24.35 5.95
CA ALA A 174 -43.80 -25.79 6.22
C ALA A 174 -44.76 -26.11 7.38
N ALA A 175 -44.72 -25.34 8.48
CA ALA A 175 -45.61 -25.51 9.63
C ALA A 175 -47.08 -25.28 9.27
N VAL A 176 -47.40 -24.18 8.57
CA VAL A 176 -48.76 -23.87 8.11
C VAL A 176 -49.28 -24.94 7.15
N ARG A 177 -48.42 -25.46 6.27
CA ARG A 177 -48.77 -26.55 5.35
C ARG A 177 -49.09 -27.84 6.11
N SER A 178 -48.27 -28.20 7.09
CA SER A 178 -48.48 -29.39 7.92
C SER A 178 -49.80 -29.29 8.69
N PHE A 179 -50.02 -28.17 9.38
CA PHE A 179 -51.26 -27.91 10.11
C PHE A 179 -52.50 -27.96 9.20
N GLY A 180 -52.45 -27.26 8.05
CA GLY A 180 -53.55 -27.27 7.09
C GLY A 180 -53.84 -28.66 6.53
N THR A 181 -52.82 -29.48 6.31
CA THR A 181 -52.99 -30.88 5.85
C THR A 181 -53.67 -31.73 6.92
N SER A 182 -53.27 -31.58 8.19
CA SER A 182 -53.92 -32.27 9.31
C SER A 182 -55.38 -31.87 9.48
N LEU A 183 -55.71 -30.57 9.37
CA LEU A 183 -57.10 -30.10 9.42
C LEU A 183 -57.95 -30.66 8.28
N VAL A 184 -57.40 -30.76 7.06
CA VAL A 184 -58.11 -31.36 5.91
C VAL A 184 -58.40 -32.84 6.17
N SER A 185 -57.46 -33.58 6.76
CA SER A 185 -57.65 -34.98 7.14
C SER A 185 -58.77 -35.11 8.17
N LEU A 186 -58.65 -34.43 9.31
CA LEU A 186 -59.62 -34.49 10.40
C LEU A 186 -61.03 -34.04 9.96
N GLY A 187 -61.10 -32.98 9.15
CA GLY A 187 -62.37 -32.51 8.60
C GLY A 187 -63.01 -33.53 7.66
N THR A 188 -62.22 -34.28 6.90
CA THR A 188 -62.75 -35.34 6.01
C THR A 188 -63.34 -36.47 6.84
N ASP A 189 -62.65 -36.90 7.90
CA ASP A 189 -63.14 -37.96 8.79
C ASP A 189 -64.44 -37.51 9.50
N LEU A 190 -64.47 -36.29 10.04
CA LEU A 190 -65.68 -35.74 10.66
C LEU A 190 -66.83 -35.59 9.67
N GLY A 191 -66.55 -35.15 8.45
CA GLY A 191 -67.54 -35.04 7.37
C GLY A 191 -68.15 -36.39 6.99
N GLN A 192 -67.37 -37.47 7.02
CA GLN A 192 -67.88 -38.83 6.79
C GLN A 192 -68.83 -39.26 7.92
N THR A 193 -68.46 -39.01 9.18
CA THR A 193 -69.32 -39.31 10.33
C THR A 193 -70.63 -38.52 10.27
N LEU A 194 -70.57 -37.21 10.01
CA LEU A 194 -71.78 -36.37 9.87
C LEU A 194 -72.65 -36.81 8.69
N SER A 195 -72.04 -37.18 7.56
CA SER A 195 -72.77 -37.70 6.39
C SER A 195 -73.48 -39.02 6.68
N SER A 196 -72.95 -39.86 7.58
CA SER A 196 -73.62 -41.08 8.03
C SER A 196 -74.79 -40.76 8.96
N ALA A 197 -74.59 -39.90 9.96
CA ALA A 197 -75.65 -39.47 10.87
C ALA A 197 -76.81 -38.76 10.15
N LEU A 198 -76.51 -37.90 9.15
CA LEU A 198 -77.52 -37.25 8.31
C LEU A 198 -78.38 -38.23 7.50
N ARG A 199 -77.83 -39.41 7.15
CA ARG A 199 -78.59 -40.45 6.44
C ARG A 199 -79.51 -41.21 7.37
N GLU A 200 -79.12 -41.38 8.63
CA GLU A 200 -79.88 -42.07 9.66
C GLU A 200 -81.04 -41.21 10.20
N HIS A 201 -80.83 -39.90 10.39
CA HIS A 201 -81.79 -38.97 11.01
C HIS A 201 -82.49 -38.04 10.01
N ARG A 202 -82.86 -38.50 8.80
CA ARG A 202 -83.38 -37.63 7.72
C ARG A 202 -84.69 -36.89 8.03
N ASP A 203 -85.54 -37.44 8.88
CA ASP A 203 -86.87 -36.91 9.22
C ASP A 203 -86.97 -36.44 10.68
N ASP A 204 -85.83 -36.29 11.35
CA ASP A 204 -85.71 -35.95 12.76
C ASP A 204 -85.47 -34.44 12.95
N ALA A 205 -85.89 -33.88 14.09
CA ALA A 205 -85.61 -32.50 14.48
C ALA A 205 -84.09 -32.21 14.54
N VAL A 206 -83.26 -33.25 14.74
CA VAL A 206 -81.79 -33.16 14.78
C VAL A 206 -81.17 -32.91 13.39
N TYR A 207 -81.89 -33.22 12.30
CA TYR A 207 -81.41 -33.10 10.93
C TYR A 207 -80.89 -31.70 10.59
N GLU A 208 -81.63 -30.65 11.00
CA GLU A 208 -81.26 -29.26 10.73
C GLU A 208 -79.90 -28.92 11.37
N THR A 209 -79.67 -29.38 12.59
CA THR A 209 -78.42 -29.15 13.32
C THR A 209 -77.25 -29.89 12.65
N LEU A 210 -77.44 -31.16 12.28
CA LEU A 210 -76.42 -31.95 11.58
C LEU A 210 -76.09 -31.35 10.20
N SER A 211 -77.09 -30.80 9.51
CA SER A 211 -76.90 -30.14 8.20
C SER A 211 -76.05 -28.87 8.34
N ARG A 212 -76.29 -28.06 9.38
CA ARG A 212 -75.43 -26.90 9.68
C ARG A 212 -74.00 -27.33 10.01
N LEU A 213 -73.83 -28.39 10.80
CA LEU A 213 -72.50 -28.93 11.14
C LEU A 213 -71.73 -29.42 9.90
N ASP A 214 -72.37 -30.18 9.01
CA ASP A 214 -71.74 -30.61 7.75
C ASP A 214 -71.29 -29.41 6.91
N HIS A 215 -72.14 -28.38 6.81
CA HIS A 215 -71.80 -27.16 6.10
C HIS A 215 -70.56 -26.46 6.71
N THR A 216 -70.51 -26.33 8.05
CA THR A 216 -69.36 -25.77 8.76
C THR A 216 -68.08 -26.59 8.54
N VAL A 217 -68.16 -27.92 8.55
CA VAL A 217 -67.01 -28.79 8.26
C VAL A 217 -66.52 -28.61 6.83
N GLN A 218 -67.42 -28.50 5.84
CA GLN A 218 -67.05 -28.23 4.45
C GLN A 218 -66.37 -26.84 4.29
N GLN A 219 -66.83 -25.83 5.05
CA GLN A 219 -66.17 -24.52 5.08
C GLN A 219 -64.77 -24.60 5.70
N MET A 220 -64.62 -25.32 6.82
CA MET A 220 -63.33 -25.53 7.50
C MET A 220 -62.31 -26.22 6.57
N ILE A 221 -62.71 -27.32 5.90
CA ILE A 221 -61.83 -28.02 4.95
C ILE A 221 -61.38 -27.08 3.83
N ARG A 222 -62.28 -26.24 3.32
CA ARG A 222 -61.95 -25.29 2.25
C ARG A 222 -60.97 -24.21 2.72
N GLN A 223 -61.15 -23.69 3.94
CA GLN A 223 -60.24 -22.72 4.52
C GLN A 223 -58.85 -23.34 4.80
N ALA A 224 -58.80 -24.56 5.32
CA ALA A 224 -57.56 -25.29 5.53
C ALA A 224 -56.82 -25.56 4.21
N GLN A 225 -57.54 -25.93 3.14
CA GLN A 225 -56.98 -26.09 1.79
C GLN A 225 -56.36 -24.79 1.25
N SER A 226 -56.98 -23.64 1.50
CA SER A 226 -56.41 -22.34 1.14
C SER A 226 -55.06 -22.09 1.83
N TYR A 227 -54.93 -22.41 3.13
CA TYR A 227 -53.65 -22.28 3.84
C TYR A 227 -52.58 -23.26 3.33
N VAL A 228 -52.96 -24.49 2.98
CA VAL A 228 -52.05 -25.46 2.34
C VAL A 228 -51.53 -24.89 1.00
N ILE A 229 -52.39 -24.28 0.20
CA ILE A 229 -51.99 -23.72 -1.10
C ILE A 229 -51.08 -22.49 -0.94
N VAL A 230 -51.45 -21.54 -0.06
CA VAL A 230 -50.66 -20.32 0.19
C VAL A 230 -49.27 -20.66 0.73
N SER A 231 -49.16 -21.71 1.53
CA SER A 231 -47.88 -22.23 2.03
C SER A 231 -47.12 -23.10 1.03
N GLY A 232 -47.54 -23.16 -0.25
CA GLY A 232 -46.86 -23.88 -1.33
C GLY A 232 -47.15 -25.37 -1.41
N GLY A 233 -48.15 -25.86 -0.67
CA GLY A 233 -48.69 -27.21 -0.81
C GLY A 233 -49.54 -27.37 -2.05
N LEU A 234 -49.67 -28.62 -2.53
CA LEU A 234 -50.51 -28.92 -3.69
C LEU A 234 -51.95 -29.20 -3.23
N PRO A 235 -52.97 -28.76 -4.00
CA PRO A 235 -54.35 -29.17 -3.75
C PRO A 235 -54.47 -30.69 -3.95
N GLY A 236 -54.58 -31.44 -2.85
CA GLY A 236 -54.48 -32.90 -2.83
C GLY A 236 -55.67 -33.65 -3.43
N ARG A 237 -56.84 -33.02 -3.57
CA ARG A 237 -58.05 -33.68 -4.06
C ARG A 237 -58.24 -33.46 -5.56
N ARG A 238 -57.94 -34.49 -6.34
CA ARG A 238 -58.37 -34.58 -7.74
C ARG A 238 -59.79 -35.13 -7.76
N TRP A 239 -60.70 -34.37 -8.33
CA TRP A 239 -62.05 -34.88 -8.56
C TRP A 239 -61.98 -35.87 -9.72
N PRO A 240 -62.71 -37.01 -9.62
CA PRO A 240 -62.89 -37.90 -10.76
C PRO A 240 -63.47 -37.12 -11.94
N GLN A 241 -63.40 -37.69 -13.12
CA GLN A 241 -63.97 -37.08 -14.31
C GLN A 241 -65.47 -36.77 -14.07
N GLN A 242 -65.90 -35.52 -14.27
CA GLN A 242 -67.29 -35.06 -14.04
C GLN A 242 -67.86 -34.45 -15.32
N SER A 243 -69.17 -34.52 -15.53
CA SER A 243 -69.80 -33.75 -16.61
C SER A 243 -69.77 -32.25 -16.28
N LEU A 244 -69.79 -31.39 -17.30
CA LEU A 244 -69.89 -29.94 -17.12
C LEU A 244 -71.17 -29.58 -16.37
N THR A 245 -72.25 -30.33 -16.61
CA THR A 245 -73.54 -30.19 -15.93
C THR A 245 -73.40 -30.41 -14.42
N ASP A 246 -72.70 -31.45 -13.98
CA ASP A 246 -72.51 -31.77 -12.56
C ASP A 246 -71.65 -30.71 -11.85
N VAL A 247 -70.62 -30.21 -12.53
CA VAL A 247 -69.74 -29.17 -12.00
C VAL A 247 -70.50 -27.85 -11.82
N VAL A 248 -71.27 -27.43 -12.83
CA VAL A 248 -72.06 -26.20 -12.79
C VAL A 248 -73.22 -26.33 -11.80
N GLY A 249 -73.89 -27.48 -11.74
CA GLY A 249 -74.95 -27.78 -10.77
C GLY A 249 -74.41 -27.74 -9.33
N GLY A 250 -73.27 -28.38 -9.08
CA GLY A 250 -72.62 -28.37 -7.77
C GLY A 250 -72.01 -27.03 -7.36
N ALA A 251 -71.68 -26.14 -8.32
CA ALA A 251 -71.27 -24.77 -8.05
C ALA A 251 -72.47 -23.88 -7.71
N THR A 252 -73.56 -24.00 -8.49
CA THR A 252 -74.77 -23.20 -8.34
C THR A 252 -75.51 -23.56 -7.04
N GLY A 253 -75.57 -24.85 -6.68
CA GLY A 253 -76.18 -25.31 -5.43
C GLY A 253 -75.42 -24.94 -4.15
N ARG A 254 -74.19 -24.42 -4.25
CA ARG A 254 -73.40 -23.94 -3.10
C ARG A 254 -73.52 -22.44 -2.85
N VAL A 255 -74.10 -21.68 -3.78
CA VAL A 255 -74.37 -20.25 -3.61
C VAL A 255 -75.80 -20.09 -3.11
N ARG A 256 -75.94 -19.67 -1.86
CA ARG A 256 -77.24 -19.43 -1.23
C ARG A 256 -78.03 -18.41 -2.08
N ASP A 257 -79.27 -18.74 -2.41
CA ASP A 257 -80.21 -17.88 -3.16
C ASP A 257 -79.82 -17.52 -4.62
N PHE A 258 -79.00 -18.32 -5.29
CA PHE A 258 -78.61 -18.09 -6.70
C PHE A 258 -79.64 -18.64 -7.72
N VAL A 259 -80.90 -18.19 -7.63
CA VAL A 259 -82.05 -18.76 -8.37
C VAL A 259 -82.11 -18.34 -9.86
N ARG A 260 -81.21 -17.46 -10.32
CA ARG A 260 -81.29 -16.84 -11.67
C ARG A 260 -80.63 -17.64 -12.80
N VAL A 261 -79.82 -18.65 -12.50
CA VAL A 261 -79.08 -19.43 -13.51
C VAL A 261 -79.67 -20.84 -13.64
N ARG A 262 -80.25 -21.14 -14.81
CA ARG A 262 -80.66 -22.50 -15.18
C ARG A 262 -79.59 -23.14 -16.06
N SER A 263 -78.96 -24.20 -15.58
CA SER A 263 -77.97 -24.94 -16.35
C SER A 263 -78.66 -25.85 -17.36
N ALA A 264 -78.38 -25.67 -18.66
CA ALA A 264 -78.74 -26.64 -19.69
C ALA A 264 -77.84 -27.90 -19.58
N GLN A 265 -78.36 -29.07 -19.98
CA GLN A 265 -77.57 -30.30 -20.00
C GLN A 265 -76.44 -30.21 -21.03
N CYS A 266 -75.24 -30.61 -20.61
CA CYS A 266 -74.05 -30.65 -21.45
C CYS A 266 -73.17 -31.85 -21.05
N ASP A 267 -73.00 -32.80 -21.96
CA ASP A 267 -72.20 -34.02 -21.74
C ASP A 267 -70.69 -33.79 -21.83
N ARG A 268 -70.27 -32.53 -21.92
CA ARG A 268 -68.86 -32.20 -22.06
C ARG A 268 -68.13 -32.49 -20.77
N VAL A 269 -67.07 -33.27 -20.88
CA VAL A 269 -66.43 -33.83 -19.71
C VAL A 269 -65.30 -32.94 -19.18
N VAL A 270 -65.31 -32.67 -17.87
CA VAL A 270 -64.34 -31.85 -17.16
C VAL A 270 -63.33 -32.75 -16.45
N ILE A 271 -62.05 -32.53 -16.73
CA ILE A 271 -60.93 -33.23 -16.09
C ILE A 271 -60.14 -32.23 -15.26
N SER A 272 -60.05 -32.45 -13.95
CA SER A 272 -59.25 -31.61 -13.06
C SER A 272 -57.75 -31.76 -13.36
N ARG A 273 -57.04 -30.64 -13.62
CA ARG A 273 -55.59 -30.62 -13.80
C ARG A 273 -54.96 -29.61 -12.84
N ALA A 274 -54.22 -30.10 -11.85
CA ALA A 274 -53.33 -29.25 -11.07
C ALA A 274 -52.04 -29.00 -11.86
N ARG A 275 -51.73 -27.74 -12.17
CA ARG A 275 -50.39 -27.34 -12.61
C ARG A 275 -49.57 -27.07 -11.36
N SER A 276 -48.58 -27.91 -11.06
CA SER A 276 -47.59 -27.53 -10.05
C SER A 276 -46.72 -26.43 -10.64
N ASN A 277 -46.82 -25.20 -10.11
CA ASN A 277 -45.83 -24.17 -10.39
C ASN A 277 -44.58 -24.47 -9.56
N ARG A 278 -43.83 -25.51 -9.96
CA ARG A 278 -42.45 -25.64 -9.50
C ARG A 278 -41.68 -24.56 -10.24
N SER A 279 -41.46 -23.43 -9.57
CA SER A 279 -40.45 -22.47 -10.00
C SER A 279 -39.12 -23.21 -10.05
N CYS A 280 -38.63 -23.50 -11.25
CA CYS A 280 -37.24 -23.84 -11.44
C CYS A 280 -36.43 -22.63 -10.97
N THR A 281 -35.77 -22.75 -9.81
CA THR A 281 -34.79 -21.77 -9.36
C THR A 281 -33.58 -21.82 -10.30
N PRO A 282 -33.16 -20.71 -10.93
CA PRO A 282 -32.00 -20.67 -11.81
C PRO A 282 -30.73 -20.56 -10.97
N SER A 283 -30.40 -21.62 -10.23
CA SER A 283 -29.14 -21.68 -9.49
C SER A 283 -28.72 -23.14 -9.41
N LEU A 284 -28.23 -23.67 -10.54
CA LEU A 284 -27.30 -24.80 -10.73
C LEU A 284 -27.49 -25.36 -12.15
N PRO A 285 -26.42 -25.58 -12.94
CA PRO A 285 -26.53 -26.12 -14.30
C PRO A 285 -26.92 -27.61 -14.22
N CYS A 286 -28.20 -27.91 -14.50
CA CYS A 286 -28.67 -29.29 -14.56
C CYS A 286 -28.40 -29.87 -15.95
N SER A 287 -27.51 -30.86 -16.00
CA SER A 287 -27.17 -31.64 -17.19
C SER A 287 -28.40 -32.25 -17.88
N THR A 288 -28.56 -31.93 -19.15
CA THR A 288 -29.58 -32.42 -20.09
C THR A 288 -29.46 -33.93 -20.32
N THR A 289 -30.28 -34.74 -19.63
CA THR A 289 -30.65 -36.08 -20.19
C THR A 289 -31.99 -36.66 -19.67
N ARG A 290 -32.56 -36.23 -18.53
CA ARG A 290 -33.71 -36.96 -17.93
C ARG A 290 -35.12 -36.40 -18.12
N CYS A 291 -35.32 -35.24 -18.73
CA CYS A 291 -36.67 -34.63 -18.82
C CYS A 291 -37.47 -34.89 -20.11
N ALA A 292 -36.91 -35.58 -21.12
CA ALA A 292 -37.54 -35.67 -22.45
C ALA A 292 -38.45 -36.89 -22.71
N THR A 293 -38.57 -37.87 -21.80
CA THR A 293 -39.15 -39.19 -22.13
C THR A 293 -40.58 -39.45 -21.66
N ARG A 294 -41.43 -38.44 -21.50
CA ARG A 294 -42.87 -38.66 -21.25
C ARG A 294 -43.81 -37.76 -22.07
N ARG A 295 -43.51 -37.59 -23.35
CA ARG A 295 -44.49 -37.12 -24.36
C ARG A 295 -44.62 -38.19 -25.45
N ARG A 296 -45.24 -39.34 -25.13
CA ARG A 296 -45.61 -40.34 -26.13
C ARG A 296 -46.65 -39.74 -27.07
N ARG A 297 -46.19 -39.36 -28.28
CA ARG A 297 -46.99 -39.31 -29.50
C ARG A 297 -47.56 -40.71 -29.76
N ARG A 298 -48.88 -40.84 -29.91
CA ARG A 298 -49.48 -41.93 -30.71
C ARG A 298 -49.79 -41.34 -32.07
N SER A 299 -49.10 -41.82 -33.10
CA SER A 299 -49.53 -41.74 -34.49
C SER A 299 -49.28 -43.10 -35.15
N TRP A 300 -49.91 -43.30 -36.33
CA TRP A 300 -49.86 -44.44 -37.26
C TRP A 300 -50.99 -45.49 -37.05
N LYS A 301 -51.77 -45.94 -38.06
CA LYS A 301 -51.68 -46.04 -39.54
C LYS A 301 -53.09 -45.91 -40.18
N LEU A 302 -53.33 -45.29 -41.35
CA LEU A 302 -53.01 -45.62 -42.77
C LEU A 302 -53.80 -46.81 -43.38
N VAL A 303 -54.78 -46.51 -44.25
CA VAL A 303 -55.34 -47.32 -45.38
C VAL A 303 -55.85 -46.28 -46.41
N SER A 304 -55.22 -45.98 -47.55
CA SER A 304 -54.92 -46.70 -48.82
C SER A 304 -55.97 -46.53 -49.94
N LYS A 305 -55.58 -45.75 -50.97
CA LYS A 305 -55.68 -45.91 -52.45
C LYS A 305 -57.03 -46.06 -53.22
N LYS A 306 -57.20 -45.11 -54.18
CA LYS A 306 -57.48 -45.18 -55.64
C LYS A 306 -58.72 -45.91 -56.23
N ALA A 307 -59.53 -45.15 -56.99
CA ALA A 307 -59.98 -45.34 -58.41
C ALA A 307 -60.85 -44.09 -58.79
N ILE A 308 -60.59 -43.24 -59.81
CA ILE A 308 -60.74 -43.36 -61.29
C ILE A 308 -62.19 -43.83 -61.64
N THR A 309 -63.09 -43.21 -62.44
CA THR A 309 -63.02 -42.35 -63.65
C THR A 309 -64.40 -41.70 -63.97
N ALA A 310 -64.36 -40.58 -64.70
CA ALA A 310 -65.17 -40.17 -65.86
C ALA A 310 -66.70 -39.85 -65.82
N SER A 311 -66.97 -38.62 -66.29
CA SER A 311 -67.94 -38.24 -67.36
C SER A 311 -69.44 -38.18 -67.04
N ARG A 312 -69.97 -36.96 -66.91
CA ARG A 312 -70.55 -36.20 -68.03
C ARG A 312 -70.54 -34.70 -67.72
#